data_AF-A0AAU5K5A7-F1
#
_entry.id   AF-A0AAU5K5A7-F1
#
_cell.length_a   1.000
_cell.length_b   1.000
_cell.length_c   1.000
_cell.angle_alpha   90.00
_cell.angle_beta   90.00
_cell.angle_gamma   90.00
#
_symmetry.space_group_name_H-M   'P 1'
#
loop_
_entity.id
_entity.type
_entity.pdbx_description
1 polymer ?
#
loop_
_entity_poly.entity_id
_entity_poly.type
_entity_poly.pdbx_seq_one_letter_code
_entity_poly.pdbx_strand_id
1 'polypeptide(L)'
;MWFTTEAGINYTLTFTDPEPTDDDLLPEPVLTEAIAAAILNHPGFVIADADSPREDTITIQTRNQVRHLLVLGIHRGHALAPEDLSTPAVDIALAADKLLASDPSDSERATAELLNYVAATWDKQDLPLREHAQAVARTLRTR
;
A
#
# COMPACT_ATOMS: atom_id res chain seq x y z
N MET A 1 4.56 -4.68 32.66
CA MET A 1 3.10 -4.55 32.91
C MET A 1 2.67 -5.68 33.84
N TRP A 2 1.67 -5.51 34.71
CA TRP A 2 1.13 -6.62 35.49
C TRP A 2 -0.39 -6.65 35.38
N PHE A 3 -0.97 -7.84 35.41
CA PHE A 3 -2.43 -8.03 35.39
C PHE A 3 -2.81 -9.24 36.23
N THR A 4 -4.05 -9.24 36.70
CA THR A 4 -4.64 -10.30 37.52
C THR A 4 -5.83 -10.89 36.77
N THR A 5 -5.90 -12.21 36.69
CA THR A 5 -7.03 -12.91 36.07
C THR A 5 -8.24 -12.95 37.01
N GLU A 6 -9.42 -13.26 36.48
CA GLU A 6 -10.64 -13.46 37.30
C GLU A 6 -10.48 -14.58 38.34
N ALA A 7 -9.62 -15.57 38.07
CA ALA A 7 -9.27 -16.62 39.01
C ALA A 7 -8.28 -16.17 40.13
N GLY A 8 -7.89 -14.89 40.15
CA GLY A 8 -6.97 -14.33 41.15
C GLY A 8 -5.49 -14.59 40.90
N ILE A 9 -5.13 -15.13 39.72
CA ILE A 9 -3.73 -15.41 39.37
C ILE A 9 -3.08 -14.13 38.85
N ASN A 10 -1.96 -13.75 39.45
CA ASN A 10 -1.16 -12.58 39.08
C ASN A 10 -0.09 -12.93 38.04
N TYR A 11 -0.02 -12.14 36.98
CA TYR A 11 1.00 -12.24 35.93
C TYR A 11 1.79 -10.94 35.85
N THR A 12 3.10 -11.07 35.65
CA THR A 12 4.00 -9.96 35.33
C THR A 12 4.54 -10.17 33.92
N LEU A 13 4.24 -9.22 33.04
CA LEU A 13 4.78 -9.12 31.69
C LEU A 13 6.01 -8.23 31.71
N THR A 14 7.15 -8.81 31.37
CA THR A 14 8.42 -8.09 31.17
C THR A 14 8.72 -8.11 29.68
N PHE A 15 8.86 -6.93 29.07
CA PHE A 15 9.33 -6.81 27.70
C PHE A 15 10.84 -6.65 27.74
N THR A 16 11.55 -7.53 27.05
CA THR A 16 12.98 -7.39 26.76
C THR A 16 13.12 -6.91 25.32
N ASP A 17 14.12 -6.08 25.04
CA ASP A 17 14.40 -5.68 23.67
C ASP A 17 14.69 -6.94 22.84
N PRO A 18 13.91 -7.22 21.79
CA PRO A 18 14.13 -8.39 20.97
C PRO A 18 15.37 -8.17 20.10
N GLU A 19 16.27 -9.14 20.07
CA GLU A 19 17.31 -9.18 19.04
C GLU A 19 16.65 -9.44 17.68
N PRO A 20 17.06 -8.73 16.60
CA PRO A 20 16.58 -9.03 15.27
C PRO A 20 16.99 -10.47 14.89
N THR A 21 16.07 -11.23 14.32
CA THR A 21 16.36 -12.55 13.77
C THR A 21 16.37 -12.49 12.25
N ASP A 22 17.29 -13.25 11.64
CA ASP A 22 17.36 -13.45 10.19
C ASP A 22 16.68 -14.78 9.76
N ASP A 23 16.14 -15.52 10.72
CA ASP A 23 15.34 -16.72 10.44
C ASP A 23 14.06 -16.32 9.70
N ASP A 24 13.74 -17.05 8.64
CA ASP A 24 12.48 -16.94 7.90
C ASP A 24 12.15 -15.54 7.34
N LEU A 25 13.16 -14.82 6.82
CA LEU A 25 12.91 -13.65 5.96
C LEU A 25 12.11 -14.09 4.73
N LEU A 26 10.79 -13.91 4.80
CA LEU A 26 9.90 -14.16 3.68
C LEU A 26 10.29 -13.22 2.53
N PRO A 27 10.49 -13.73 1.30
CA PRO A 27 10.88 -12.91 0.16
C PRO A 27 9.82 -11.84 -0.19
N GLU A 28 8.57 -12.10 0.21
CA GLU A 28 7.43 -11.20 0.12
C GLU A 28 6.60 -11.31 1.41
N PRO A 29 5.94 -10.23 1.87
CA PRO A 29 5.04 -10.33 3.01
C PRO A 29 3.91 -11.32 2.73
N VAL A 30 3.74 -12.33 3.60
CA VAL A 30 2.65 -13.31 3.47
C VAL A 30 1.32 -12.59 3.71
N LEU A 31 0.48 -12.55 2.67
CA LEU A 31 -0.75 -11.77 2.65
C LEU A 31 -1.68 -12.08 3.84
N THR A 32 -1.82 -13.35 4.20
CA THR A 32 -2.63 -13.79 5.34
C THR A 32 -2.10 -13.27 6.68
N GLU A 33 -0.79 -13.24 6.87
CA GLU A 33 -0.16 -12.70 8.09
C GLU A 33 -0.39 -11.19 8.19
N ALA A 34 -0.24 -10.46 7.08
CA ALA A 34 -0.51 -9.03 7.03
C ALA A 34 -2.00 -8.71 7.34
N ILE A 35 -2.93 -9.50 6.78
CA ILE A 35 -4.36 -9.36 7.07
C ILE A 35 -4.66 -9.71 8.53
N ALA A 36 -4.06 -10.77 9.08
CA ALA A 36 -4.24 -11.15 10.49
C ALA A 36 -3.76 -10.03 11.44
N ALA A 37 -2.59 -9.45 11.18
CA ALA A 37 -2.08 -8.30 11.93
C ALA A 37 -3.03 -7.09 11.84
N ALA A 38 -3.57 -6.79 10.65
CA ALA A 38 -4.54 -5.71 10.46
C ALA A 38 -5.85 -5.96 11.22
N ILE A 39 -6.35 -7.20 11.27
CA ILE A 39 -7.54 -7.56 12.05
C ILE A 39 -7.27 -7.33 13.55
N LEU A 40 -6.10 -7.70 14.05
CA LEU A 40 -5.72 -7.53 15.46
C LEU A 40 -5.56 -6.06 15.89
N ASN A 41 -5.36 -5.13 14.95
CA ASN A 41 -5.41 -3.70 15.25
C ASN A 41 -6.82 -3.22 15.64
N HIS A 42 -7.88 -4.01 15.37
CA HIS A 42 -9.25 -3.65 15.72
C HIS A 42 -9.66 -4.22 17.09
N PRO A 43 -10.17 -3.39 18.03
CA PRO A 43 -10.40 -3.79 19.43
C PRO A 43 -11.48 -4.87 19.63
N GLY A 44 -12.33 -5.09 18.63
CA GLY A 44 -13.35 -6.13 18.64
C GLY A 44 -12.81 -7.56 18.54
N PHE A 45 -11.55 -7.73 18.13
CA PHE A 45 -10.90 -9.02 17.96
C PHE A 45 -9.83 -9.24 19.03
N VAL A 46 -9.62 -10.51 19.38
CA VAL A 46 -8.64 -10.93 20.39
C VAL A 46 -7.67 -11.97 19.84
N ILE A 47 -8.02 -12.65 18.75
CA ILE A 47 -7.15 -13.56 18.00
C ILE A 47 -7.42 -13.34 16.51
N ALA A 48 -6.36 -13.29 15.72
CA ALA A 48 -6.40 -13.52 14.27
C ALA A 48 -5.13 -14.30 13.93
N ASP A 49 -5.29 -15.53 13.46
CA ASP A 49 -4.19 -16.45 13.20
C ASP A 49 -4.30 -16.97 11.77
N ALA A 50 -3.20 -16.92 11.03
CA ALA A 50 -3.13 -17.45 9.68
C ALA A 50 -2.98 -18.97 9.78
N ASP A 51 -3.95 -19.71 9.25
CA ASP A 51 -3.99 -21.17 9.45
C ASP A 51 -2.99 -21.87 8.51
N SER A 52 -1.76 -22.13 8.95
CA SER A 52 -0.80 -22.92 8.16
C SER A 52 -1.24 -24.40 8.05
N PRO A 53 -1.15 -25.06 6.88
CA PRO A 53 -0.51 -24.61 5.63
C PRO A 53 -1.48 -23.95 4.63
N ARG A 54 -2.69 -23.54 5.07
CA ARG A 54 -3.68 -22.91 4.20
C ARG A 54 -3.44 -21.41 4.09
N GLU A 55 -2.84 -21.01 2.98
CA GLU A 55 -2.52 -19.62 2.65
C GLU A 55 -3.76 -18.75 2.33
N ASP A 56 -4.97 -19.30 2.42
CA ASP A 56 -6.23 -18.62 2.12
C ASP A 56 -7.18 -18.54 3.33
N THR A 57 -6.76 -18.97 4.52
CA THR A 57 -7.64 -18.98 5.70
C THR A 57 -7.06 -18.29 6.92
N ILE A 58 -7.92 -17.57 7.62
CA ILE A 58 -7.59 -16.92 8.90
C ILE A 58 -8.65 -17.29 9.93
N THR A 59 -8.21 -17.85 11.04
CA THR A 59 -9.07 -18.07 12.20
C THR A 59 -9.09 -16.82 13.06
N ILE A 60 -10.27 -16.26 13.30
CA ILE A 60 -10.47 -15.09 14.16
C ILE A 60 -11.29 -15.44 15.39
N GLN A 61 -11.02 -14.74 16.49
CA GLN A 61 -11.85 -14.76 17.68
C GLN A 61 -12.22 -13.34 18.09
N THR A 62 -13.52 -13.11 18.25
CA THR A 62 -14.08 -11.86 18.74
C THR A 62 -14.03 -11.82 20.27
N ARG A 63 -14.10 -10.61 20.84
CA ARG A 63 -14.07 -10.42 22.31
C ARG A 63 -15.22 -11.11 23.05
N ASN A 64 -16.36 -11.34 22.40
CA ASN A 64 -17.49 -12.10 22.94
C ASN A 64 -17.32 -13.64 22.79
N GLN A 65 -16.08 -14.11 22.58
CA GLN A 65 -15.71 -15.53 22.50
C GLN A 65 -16.32 -16.31 21.34
N VAL A 66 -16.71 -15.63 20.26
CA VAL A 66 -17.15 -16.30 19.04
C VAL A 66 -15.96 -16.48 18.10
N ARG A 67 -15.79 -17.71 17.59
CA ARG A 67 -14.74 -18.03 16.62
C ARG A 67 -15.34 -18.09 15.21
N HIS A 68 -14.63 -17.50 14.26
CA HIS A 68 -14.97 -17.55 12.85
C HIS A 68 -13.77 -17.97 12.02
N LEU A 69 -14.04 -18.69 10.93
CA LEU A 69 -13.06 -18.98 9.89
C LEU A 69 -13.33 -18.03 8.73
N LEU A 70 -12.36 -17.18 8.42
CA LEU A 70 -12.38 -16.34 7.22
C LEU A 70 -11.68 -17.10 6.09
N VAL A 71 -12.39 -17.31 4.99
CA VAL A 71 -11.83 -17.85 3.75
C VAL A 71 -11.63 -16.69 2.78
N LEU A 72 -10.38 -16.46 2.38
CA LEU A 72 -9.98 -15.39 1.50
C LEU A 72 -10.11 -15.84 0.06
N GLY A 73 -11.02 -15.22 -0.69
CA GLY A 73 -11.08 -15.36 -2.14
C GLY A 73 -9.95 -14.60 -2.82
N ILE A 74 -8.73 -15.16 -2.82
CA ILE A 74 -7.57 -14.54 -3.47
C ILE A 74 -7.72 -14.72 -4.99
N HIS A 75 -8.29 -13.71 -5.64
CA HIS A 75 -8.17 -13.59 -7.07
C HIS A 75 -6.79 -13.00 -7.33
N ARG A 76 -5.82 -13.84 -7.72
CA ARG A 76 -4.64 -13.33 -8.43
C ARG A 76 -5.15 -12.76 -9.75
N GLY A 77 -5.58 -11.50 -9.73
CA GLY A 77 -5.60 -10.71 -10.95
C GLY A 77 -4.20 -10.81 -11.56
N HIS A 78 -4.13 -10.90 -12.89
CA HIS A 78 -2.85 -10.72 -13.58
C HIS A 78 -2.15 -9.53 -12.93
N ALA A 79 -0.89 -9.71 -12.52
CA ALA A 79 -0.06 -8.60 -12.08
C ALA A 79 -0.29 -7.47 -13.08
N LEU A 80 -0.91 -6.38 -12.63
CA LEU A 80 -1.14 -5.22 -13.48
C LEU A 80 0.23 -4.89 -14.05
N ALA A 81 0.37 -4.97 -15.36
CA ALA A 81 1.61 -4.56 -15.98
C ALA A 81 1.83 -3.08 -15.54
N PRO A 82 3.07 -2.60 -15.36
CA PRO A 82 3.31 -1.22 -14.90
C PRO A 82 2.57 -0.16 -15.72
N GLU A 83 2.24 -0.49 -16.97
CA GLU A 83 1.37 0.24 -17.90
C GLU A 83 -0.10 0.38 -17.46
N ASP A 84 -0.66 -0.58 -16.71
CA ASP A 84 -2.00 -0.52 -16.10
C ASP A 84 -2.04 0.26 -14.77
N LEU A 85 -0.87 0.60 -14.19
CA LEU A 85 -0.75 1.53 -13.06
C LEU A 85 -0.59 2.99 -13.52
N SER A 86 -0.53 3.23 -14.83
CA SER A 86 -0.34 4.57 -15.36
C SER A 86 -1.64 5.37 -15.30
N THR A 87 -1.70 6.30 -14.35
CA THR A 87 -2.74 7.31 -14.36
C THR A 87 -2.33 8.47 -15.27
N PRO A 88 -3.29 9.22 -15.85
CA PRO A 88 -3.01 10.45 -16.56
C PRO A 88 -2.03 11.40 -15.87
N ALA A 89 -2.13 11.54 -14.55
CA ALA A 89 -1.23 12.38 -13.76
C ALA A 89 0.21 11.85 -13.75
N VAL A 90 0.38 10.54 -13.55
CA VAL A 90 1.69 9.87 -13.60
C VAL A 90 2.30 9.99 -15.00
N ASP A 91 1.49 9.83 -16.04
CA ASP A 91 1.95 9.95 -17.41
C ASP A 91 2.51 11.34 -17.74
N ILE A 92 1.83 12.39 -17.24
CA ILE A 92 2.21 13.79 -17.41
C ILE A 92 3.48 14.11 -16.61
N ALA A 93 3.54 13.71 -15.34
CA ALA A 93 4.73 13.93 -14.50
C ALA A 93 5.97 13.25 -15.11
N LEU A 94 5.82 12.01 -15.57
CA LEU A 94 6.91 11.28 -16.22
C LEU A 94 7.40 11.98 -17.49
N ALA A 95 6.50 12.59 -18.28
CA ALA A 95 6.90 13.33 -19.47
C ALA A 95 7.65 14.63 -19.11
N ALA A 96 7.21 15.31 -18.06
CA ALA A 96 7.88 16.51 -17.55
C ALA A 96 9.28 16.21 -17.00
N ASP A 97 9.42 15.17 -16.19
CA ASP A 97 10.71 14.77 -15.60
C ASP A 97 11.73 14.35 -16.67
N LYS A 98 11.27 13.64 -17.71
CA LYS A 98 12.11 13.31 -18.87
C LYS A 98 12.60 14.55 -19.61
N LEU A 99 11.74 15.55 -19.77
CA LEU A 99 12.11 16.82 -20.41
C LEU A 99 13.12 17.59 -19.55
N LEU A 100 12.95 17.61 -18.23
CA LEU A 100 13.91 18.23 -17.31
C LEU A 100 15.28 17.54 -17.31
N ALA A 101 15.31 16.23 -17.51
CA ALA A 101 16.54 15.46 -17.60
C ALA A 101 17.29 15.62 -18.94
N SER A 102 16.65 16.21 -19.96
CA SER A 102 17.17 16.28 -21.34
C SER A 102 17.78 17.63 -21.71
N ASP A 103 18.42 18.31 -20.74
CA ASP A 103 19.00 19.67 -20.90
C ASP A 103 18.04 20.67 -21.58
N PRO A 104 16.89 20.99 -20.93
CA PRO A 104 15.84 21.76 -21.56
C PRO A 104 16.21 23.23 -21.74
N SER A 105 15.73 23.83 -22.82
CA SER A 105 15.65 25.30 -22.93
C SER A 105 14.78 25.89 -21.82
N ASP A 106 14.88 27.19 -21.55
CA ASP A 106 14.07 27.84 -20.50
C ASP A 106 12.56 27.69 -20.74
N SER A 107 12.13 27.67 -22.01
CA SER A 107 10.73 27.44 -22.37
C SER A 107 10.29 25.99 -22.09
N GLU A 108 11.17 25.02 -22.35
CA GLU A 108 10.89 23.60 -22.08
C GLU A 108 10.89 23.34 -20.57
N ARG A 109 11.81 23.98 -19.82
CA ARG A 109 11.83 23.93 -18.36
C ARG A 109 10.54 24.48 -17.76
N ALA A 110 10.10 25.65 -18.18
CA ALA A 110 8.83 26.24 -17.73
C ALA A 110 7.62 25.35 -18.07
N THR A 111 7.64 24.71 -19.25
CA THR A 111 6.59 23.76 -19.65
C THR A 111 6.59 22.52 -18.76
N ALA A 112 7.75 21.93 -18.47
CA ALA A 112 7.85 20.77 -17.60
C ALA A 112 7.44 21.08 -16.16
N GLU A 113 7.85 22.21 -15.61
CA GLU A 113 7.43 22.65 -14.26
C GLU A 113 5.92 22.82 -14.17
N LEU A 114 5.29 23.41 -15.20
CA LEU A 114 3.83 23.53 -15.27
C LEU A 114 3.14 22.16 -15.31
N LEU A 115 3.65 21.22 -16.13
CA LEU A 115 3.11 19.87 -16.21
C LEU A 115 3.25 19.10 -14.89
N ASN A 116 4.39 19.24 -14.20
CA ASN A 116 4.59 18.67 -12.87
C ASN A 116 3.63 19.27 -11.84
N TYR A 117 3.40 20.58 -11.87
CA TYR A 117 2.39 21.22 -11.02
C TYR A 117 0.98 20.68 -11.30
N VAL A 118 0.58 20.58 -12.57
CA VAL A 118 -0.72 20.04 -12.99
C VAL A 118 -0.89 18.59 -12.55
N ALA A 119 0.14 17.75 -12.69
CA ALA A 119 0.12 16.37 -12.23
C ALA A 119 -0.01 16.27 -10.69
N ALA A 120 0.75 17.08 -9.94
CA ALA A 120 0.70 17.11 -8.48
C ALA A 120 -0.64 17.61 -7.92
N THR A 121 -1.39 18.36 -8.72
CA THR A 121 -2.69 18.93 -8.35
C THR A 121 -3.83 18.36 -9.18
N TRP A 122 -3.63 17.19 -9.80
CA TRP A 122 -4.51 16.61 -10.80
C TRP A 122 -5.98 16.64 -10.40
N ASP A 123 -6.31 16.17 -9.20
CA ASP A 123 -7.68 16.07 -8.69
C ASP A 123 -8.39 17.42 -8.53
N LYS A 124 -7.64 18.53 -8.53
CA LYS A 124 -8.15 19.90 -8.40
C LYS A 124 -8.26 20.64 -9.74
N GLN A 125 -7.68 20.09 -10.80
CA GLN A 125 -7.72 20.71 -12.13
C GLN A 125 -9.07 20.48 -12.81
N ASP A 126 -9.50 21.47 -13.60
CA ASP A 126 -10.68 21.33 -14.44
C ASP A 126 -10.40 20.42 -15.65
N LEU A 127 -11.49 19.89 -16.23
CA LEU A 127 -11.39 18.93 -17.33
C LEU A 127 -10.61 19.48 -18.55
N PRO A 128 -10.81 20.73 -18.99
CA PRO A 128 -10.05 21.28 -20.12
C PRO A 128 -8.53 21.30 -19.89
N LEU A 129 -8.08 21.69 -18.69
CA LEU A 129 -6.66 21.74 -18.38
C LEU A 129 -6.04 20.35 -18.29
N ARG A 130 -6.78 19.37 -17.76
CA ARG A 130 -6.36 17.96 -17.74
C ARG A 130 -6.15 17.41 -19.15
N GLU A 131 -7.11 17.61 -20.05
CA GLU A 131 -7.02 17.14 -21.44
C GLU A 131 -5.85 17.81 -22.19
N HIS A 132 -5.66 19.11 -21.98
CA HIS A 132 -4.56 19.85 -22.60
C HIS A 132 -3.19 19.37 -22.10
N ALA A 133 -3.03 19.18 -20.79
CA ALA A 133 -1.79 18.66 -20.21
C ALA A 133 -1.45 17.26 -20.72
N GLN A 134 -2.45 16.38 -20.88
CA GLN A 134 -2.26 15.07 -21.50
C GLN A 134 -1.82 15.16 -22.96
N ALA A 135 -2.44 16.07 -23.74
CA ALA A 135 -2.06 16.27 -25.14
C ALA A 135 -0.60 16.74 -25.26
N VAL A 136 -0.19 17.72 -24.44
CA VAL A 136 1.20 18.20 -24.39
C VAL A 136 2.14 17.06 -23.97
N ALA A 137 1.84 16.33 -22.90
CA ALA A 137 2.67 15.20 -22.45
C ALA A 137 2.84 14.12 -23.53
N ARG A 138 1.79 13.81 -24.30
CA ARG A 138 1.87 12.88 -25.45
C ARG A 138 2.82 13.39 -26.53
N THR A 139 2.76 14.67 -26.87
CA THR A 139 3.67 15.26 -27.88
C THR A 139 5.13 15.25 -27.43
N LEU A 140 5.39 15.41 -26.13
CA LEU A 140 6.74 15.34 -25.55
C LEU A 140 7.31 13.92 -25.56
N ARG A 141 6.45 12.89 -25.43
CA ARG A 141 6.87 11.46 -25.50
C ARG A 141 7.28 11.00 -26.90
N THR A 142 6.83 11.70 -27.95
CA THR A 142 7.12 11.35 -29.34
C THR A 142 8.35 12.05 -29.92
N ARG A 143 9.01 12.92 -29.15
CA ARG A 143 10.29 13.53 -29.49
C ARG A 143 11.43 12.73 -28.87
#